data_AF-A0A3B3BUL1-F1
#
_entry.id   AF-A0A3B3BUL1-F1
#
_cell.length_a   1.000
_cell.length_b   1.000
_cell.length_c   1.000
_cell.angle_alpha   90.00
_cell.angle_beta   90.00
_cell.angle_gamma   90.00
#
_symmetry.space_group_name_H-M   'P 1'
#
loop_
_entity.id
_entity.type
_entity.pdbx_description
1 polymer ?
#
loop_
_entity_poly.entity_id
_entity_poly.type
_entity_poly.pdbx_seq_one_letter_code
_entity_poly.pdbx_strand_id
1 'polypeptide(L)'
;RNSGTECLNPCCNASTCTLKGEAVCAHGQCCQDCQLKPAGTPCRESSNSCDLPEFCTGNSPHCPSNSLSPLPWLLDCITVMGRPF
;
A
#
# COMPACT_ATOMS: atom_id res chain seq x y z
N ARG A 1 12.52 16.75 -9.64
CA ARG A 1 11.21 16.79 -10.36
C ARG A 1 10.32 17.60 -9.45
N ASN A 2 10.08 18.86 -9.79
CA ASN A 2 9.25 19.77 -9.00
C ASN A 2 7.86 19.69 -9.62
N SER A 3 6.94 18.96 -9.01
CA SER A 3 5.58 18.79 -9.51
C SER A 3 4.66 19.59 -8.59
N GLY A 4 4.47 20.89 -8.81
CA GLY A 4 3.77 21.85 -7.93
C GLY A 4 2.34 21.53 -7.43
N THR A 5 1.86 20.30 -7.59
CA THR A 5 0.70 19.69 -6.93
C THR A 5 1.02 19.10 -5.53
N GLU A 6 2.30 19.07 -5.11
CA GLU A 6 2.76 18.55 -3.79
C GLU A 6 2.23 19.38 -2.61
N CYS A 7 1.82 20.62 -2.86
CA CYS A 7 1.43 21.59 -1.83
C CYS A 7 -0.07 21.64 -1.53
N LEU A 8 -0.88 20.75 -2.12
CA LEU A 8 -2.34 20.73 -1.91
C LEU A 8 -2.83 19.63 -0.96
N ASN A 9 -1.93 18.86 -0.35
CA ASN A 9 -2.35 17.81 0.58
C ASN A 9 -2.84 18.44 1.90
N PRO A 10 -4.14 18.36 2.24
CA PRO A 10 -4.65 18.95 3.49
C PRO A 10 -4.01 18.34 4.75
N CYS A 11 -3.40 17.16 4.60
CA CYS A 11 -2.66 16.42 5.63
C CYS A 11 -1.20 16.88 5.81
N CYS A 12 -0.62 17.58 4.83
CA CYS A 12 0.78 17.99 4.84
C CYS A 12 0.90 19.52 4.77
N ASN A 13 1.70 20.10 5.66
CA ASN A 13 2.04 21.51 5.58
C ASN A 13 3.11 21.71 4.51
N ALA A 14 2.73 22.34 3.41
CA ALA A 14 3.62 22.62 2.26
C ALA A 14 4.83 23.50 2.61
N SER A 15 4.73 24.36 3.62
CA SER A 15 5.79 25.31 3.98
C SER A 15 6.87 24.69 4.87
N THR A 16 6.50 23.68 5.67
CA THR A 16 7.42 23.03 6.61
C THR A 16 7.67 21.56 6.29
N CYS A 17 7.01 21.01 5.26
CA CYS A 17 7.01 19.59 4.92
C CYS A 17 6.69 18.68 6.13
N THR A 18 5.83 19.15 7.03
CA THR A 18 5.42 18.40 8.24
C THR A 18 3.95 18.03 8.19
N LEU A 19 3.60 16.96 8.90
CA LEU A 19 2.21 16.56 9.09
C LEU A 19 1.44 17.67 9.80
N LYS A 20 0.28 18.03 9.26
CA LYS A 20 -0.54 19.11 9.81
C LYS A 20 -1.46 18.54 10.91
N GLY A 21 -1.38 19.09 12.12
CA GLY A 21 -2.25 18.68 13.24
C GLY A 21 -1.93 17.26 13.72
N GLU A 22 -2.96 16.42 13.87
CA GLU A 22 -2.86 15.00 14.25
C GLU A 22 -2.86 14.07 13.01
N ALA A 23 -2.38 14.55 11.88
CA ALA A 23 -2.19 13.70 10.70
C ALA A 23 -1.08 12.68 10.99
N VAL A 24 -1.37 11.39 10.78
CA VAL A 24 -0.39 10.29 10.89
C VAL A 24 0.31 10.06 9.54
N CYS A 25 -0.40 10.36 8.45
CA CYS A 25 0.12 10.21 7.10
C CYS A 25 -0.36 11.34 6.20
N ALA A 26 0.40 11.59 5.13
CA ALA A 26 0.07 12.59 4.12
C ALA A 26 0.12 12.06 2.69
N HIS A 27 0.74 10.90 2.48
CA HIS A 27 0.94 10.32 1.17
C HIS A 27 1.04 8.80 1.26
N GLY A 28 0.64 8.10 0.20
CA GLY A 28 0.71 6.64 0.08
C GLY A 28 -0.65 5.96 -0.03
N GLN A 29 -0.66 4.74 -0.57
CA GLN A 29 -1.88 3.95 -0.83
C GLN A 29 -2.62 3.50 0.45
N CYS A 30 -1.92 3.42 1.58
CA CYS A 30 -2.48 3.07 2.88
C CYS A 30 -2.86 4.29 3.71
N CYS A 31 -2.78 5.51 3.14
CA CYS A 31 -3.19 6.73 3.80
C CYS A 31 -4.60 7.14 3.36
N GLN A 32 -5.51 7.29 4.31
CA GLN A 32 -6.88 7.73 4.06
C GLN A 32 -7.29 8.73 5.15
N ASP A 33 -7.82 9.89 4.75
CA ASP A 33 -8.23 10.96 5.68
C ASP A 33 -7.12 11.36 6.68
N CYS A 34 -5.88 11.44 6.19
CA CYS A 34 -4.68 11.72 6.98
C CYS A 34 -4.36 10.68 8.08
N GLN A 35 -5.03 9.53 8.06
CA GLN A 35 -4.83 8.41 8.97
C GLN A 35 -4.43 7.14 8.22
N LEU A 36 -3.79 6.23 8.95
CA LEU A 36 -3.42 4.92 8.43
C LEU A 36 -4.65 4.03 8.36
N LYS A 37 -4.87 3.44 7.18
CA LYS A 37 -5.87 2.38 7.02
C LYS A 37 -5.56 1.22 7.99
N PRO A 38 -6.58 0.59 8.59
CA PRO A 38 -6.37 -0.53 9.51
C PRO A 38 -5.66 -1.69 8.80
N ALA A 39 -4.93 -2.48 9.60
CA ALA A 39 -4.25 -3.67 9.13
C ALA A 39 -5.24 -4.61 8.42
N GLY A 40 -4.87 -5.13 7.25
CA GLY A 40 -5.77 -5.98 6.45
C GLY A 40 -6.63 -5.22 5.43
N THR A 41 -6.48 -3.91 5.29
CA THR A 41 -7.09 -3.17 4.17
C THR A 41 -6.27 -3.40 2.90
N PRO A 42 -6.87 -3.83 1.77
CA PRO A 42 -6.13 -4.00 0.53
C PRO A 42 -5.63 -2.65 0.00
N CYS A 43 -4.33 -2.58 -0.31
CA CYS A 43 -3.70 -1.43 -0.96
C CYS A 43 -3.35 -1.70 -2.43
N ARG A 44 -3.24 -2.98 -2.81
CA ARG A 44 -3.18 -3.42 -4.20
C ARG A 44 -4.18 -4.55 -4.41
N GLU A 45 -5.14 -4.32 -5.31
CA GLU A 45 -6.06 -5.34 -5.80
C GLU A 45 -5.27 -6.37 -6.61
N SER A 46 -5.63 -7.65 -6.48
CA SER A 46 -5.07 -8.70 -7.31
C SER A 46 -5.49 -8.51 -8.77
N SER A 47 -4.58 -8.05 -9.63
CA SER A 47 -4.92 -7.83 -11.04
C SER A 47 -5.04 -9.14 -11.84
N ASN A 48 -4.52 -10.26 -11.32
CA ASN A 48 -4.59 -11.57 -11.93
C ASN A 48 -4.81 -12.63 -10.84
N SER A 49 -5.23 -13.84 -11.25
CA SER A 49 -5.33 -15.02 -10.37
C SER A 49 -4.01 -15.38 -9.67
N CYS A 50 -2.89 -14.90 -10.20
CA CYS A 50 -1.56 -15.08 -9.66
C CYS A 50 -0.98 -13.85 -8.97
N ASP A 51 -1.74 -12.77 -8.91
CA ASP A 51 -1.33 -11.55 -8.21
C ASP A 51 -1.83 -11.62 -6.78
N LEU A 52 -0.93 -11.67 -5.81
CA LEU A 52 -1.33 -11.70 -4.41
C LEU A 52 -1.76 -10.27 -4.00
N PRO A 53 -2.96 -10.11 -3.40
CA PRO A 53 -3.36 -8.81 -2.89
C PRO A 53 -2.42 -8.39 -1.75
N GLU A 54 -2.00 -7.13 -1.79
CA GLU A 54 -1.19 -6.54 -0.72
C GLU A 54 -2.10 -5.81 0.25
N PHE A 55 -1.80 -5.95 1.54
CA PHE A 55 -2.58 -5.36 2.61
C PHE A 55 -1.74 -4.35 3.38
N CYS A 56 -2.39 -3.26 3.80
CA CYS A 56 -1.83 -2.31 4.73
C CYS A 56 -1.53 -2.99 6.06
N THR A 57 -0.42 -2.62 6.69
CA THR A 57 -0.03 -3.11 8.02
C THR A 57 -0.69 -2.32 9.15
N GLY A 58 -1.28 -1.16 8.87
CA GLY A 58 -1.82 -0.24 9.89
C GLY A 58 -0.76 0.63 10.59
N ASN A 59 0.52 0.42 10.29
CA ASN A 59 1.63 1.19 10.88
C ASN A 59 2.46 1.95 9.85
N SER A 60 2.17 1.78 8.56
CA SER A 60 2.90 2.44 7.48
C SER A 60 1.95 2.97 6.42
N PRO A 61 2.17 4.20 5.90
CA PRO A 61 1.30 4.79 4.88
C PRO A 61 1.59 4.26 3.48
N HIS A 62 2.74 3.61 3.30
CA HIS A 62 3.08 2.89 2.09
C HIS A 62 2.65 1.42 2.16
N CYS A 63 2.17 0.92 1.02
CA CYS A 63 1.85 -0.49 0.82
C CYS A 63 3.16 -1.30 0.88
N PRO A 64 3.23 -2.39 1.67
CA PRO A 64 4.46 -3.15 1.84
C PRO A 64 4.76 -4.05 0.63
N SER A 65 5.54 -3.54 -0.34
CA SER A 65 5.93 -4.25 -1.58
C SER A 65 6.77 -5.52 -1.42
N ASN A 66 7.02 -5.97 -0.19
CA ASN A 66 7.83 -7.16 0.08
C ASN A 66 7.46 -7.84 1.40
N SER A 67 6.17 -7.96 1.73
CA SER A 67 5.79 -8.97 2.71
C SER A 67 5.87 -10.32 2.02
N LEU A 68 7.06 -10.92 2.03
CA LEU A 68 7.31 -12.31 1.68
C LEU A 68 6.26 -13.17 2.38
N SER A 69 5.22 -13.54 1.62
CA SER A 69 4.36 -14.63 2.00
C SER A 69 5.25 -15.85 2.22
N PRO A 70 5.16 -16.54 3.36
CA PRO A 70 5.82 -17.82 3.47
C PRO A 70 5.41 -18.69 2.28
N LEU A 71 6.37 -19.50 1.82
CA LEU A 71 6.37 -20.27 0.59
C LEU A 71 5.12 -21.12 0.23
N PRO A 72 4.11 -21.42 1.08
CA PRO A 72 2.92 -22.14 0.58
C PRO A 72 2.12 -21.47 -0.55
N TRP A 73 2.08 -20.13 -0.68
CA TRP A 73 1.15 -19.49 -1.65
C TRP A 73 1.70 -19.37 -3.08
N LEU A 74 3.01 -19.57 -3.28
CA LEU A 74 3.59 -19.69 -4.62
C LEU A 74 3.20 -21.03 -5.29
N LEU A 75 2.82 -22.03 -4.48
CA LEU A 75 2.48 -23.36 -4.97
C LEU A 75 1.12 -23.39 -5.68
N ASP A 76 0.15 -22.59 -5.23
CA ASP A 76 -1.18 -22.47 -5.87
C ASP A 76 -1.14 -21.81 -7.26
N CYS A 77 -0.19 -20.91 -7.53
CA CYS A 77 0.01 -20.34 -8.87
C CYS A 77 0.51 -21.36 -9.90
N ILE A 78 1.41 -22.26 -9.48
CA ILE A 78 1.98 -23.26 -10.39
C ILE A 78 0.90 -24.31 -10.73
N THR A 79 0.02 -24.64 -9.78
CA THR A 79 -1.06 -25.62 -9.97
C THR A 79 -2.23 -25.10 -10.80
N VAL A 80 -2.59 -23.81 -10.70
CA VAL A 80 -3.70 -23.21 -11.49
C VAL A 80 -3.34 -22.98 -12.96
N MET A 81 -2.07 -22.69 -13.29
CA MET A 81 -1.63 -22.49 -14.69
C MET A 81 -1.35 -23.80 -15.44
N GLY A 82 -1.76 -24.95 -14.91
CA GLY A 82 -1.86 -26.20 -15.66
C GLY A 82 -0.61 -26.53 -16.48
N ARG A 83 0.57 -26.53 -15.85
CA ARG A 83 1.73 -27.18 -16.46
C ARG A 83 1.55 -28.69 -16.26
N PRO A 84 1.24 -29.46 -17.32
CA PRO A 84 1.26 -30.91 -17.18
C PRO A 84 2.68 -31.31 -16.82
N PHE A 85 2.79 -32.22 -15.86
CA PHE A 85 4.03 -32.93 -15.57
C PHE A 85 4.45 -33.78 -16.77
#